data_AF-A0A3R8M5T6-F1
#
_entry.id   AF-A0A3R8M5T6-F1
#
_cell.length_a   1.000
_cell.length_b   1.000
_cell.length_c   1.000
_cell.angle_alpha   90.00
_cell.angle_beta   90.00
_cell.angle_gamma   90.00
#
_symmetry.space_group_name_H-M   'P 1'
#
loop_
_entity.id
_entity.type
_entity.pdbx_description
1 polymer ?
#
loop_
_entity_poly.entity_id
_entity_poly.type
_entity_poly.pdbx_seq_one_letter_code
_entity_poly.pdbx_strand_id
1 'polypeptide(L)'
;MAALTAAESSTESPEKSNCSKSKAAPRSRATRLASAFTPLAFVIFILIAKVAIQGERGEQLTLAELLISEPQREKGGETANERYDYQALWGLALIFKHHASGQDYALAFEFHDDILQMNSSSDPTLVKFYQVKTKDKGHWTLTDLTYRKLKKPPANTDGGDAVEVKPVVDNSAPKERLPSFIGRLFANYLAFPDHTESLHFASNLPCEFISETTEECTFSECEPKTFAKFLKKLQSEHPEATEENAKIIHYTRADLSLHDASTHLKGKLNEFVTEHIGSVMYNPDALYTTVVEECRSKSKYVGAIPNFGELIRRKSITRSHVEGWLDTVRSARAVPAWEAVSAGLALDGLELAKWSRLWAKYRASALDPGNEGVSRIRARIRSEILALSSEKLAMMDLVSEISKRTISFALSNMSPMDESTLKVMALYEVYAYDPAGDVQEVDPQPKDSQA
;
A
#
# COMPACT_ATOMS: atom_id res chain seq x y z
N MET A 1 22.86 60.42 38.94
CA MET A 1 23.95 59.55 39.43
C MET A 1 24.10 58.41 38.43
N ALA A 2 24.94 58.57 37.41
CA ALA A 2 26.38 58.28 37.42
C ALA A 2 26.66 56.78 37.61
N ALA A 3 27.52 56.10 36.86
CA ALA A 3 28.19 56.31 35.57
C ALA A 3 29.20 55.15 35.46
N LEU A 4 29.40 54.65 34.23
CA LEU A 4 30.66 54.19 33.62
C LEU A 4 31.50 53.10 34.35
N THR A 5 32.14 52.15 33.67
CA THR A 5 33.18 52.28 32.62
C THR A 5 33.29 50.94 31.85
N ALA A 6 33.22 50.92 30.51
CA ALA A 6 34.28 51.20 29.50
C ALA A 6 35.21 49.99 29.29
N ALA A 7 35.19 49.34 28.10
CA ALA A 7 36.01 49.65 26.89
C ALA A 7 37.19 48.65 26.82
N GLU A 8 37.70 48.08 25.72
CA GLU A 8 37.89 48.44 24.29
C GLU A 8 38.15 47.10 23.53
N SER A 9 37.68 46.90 22.28
CA SER A 9 38.40 47.13 20.99
C SER A 9 39.78 46.43 20.90
N SER A 10 40.19 45.68 19.87
CA SER A 10 40.06 45.94 18.43
C SER A 10 40.76 44.81 17.63
N THR A 11 40.27 44.60 16.39
CA THR A 11 41.00 44.31 15.12
C THR A 11 42.10 43.24 15.06
N GLU A 12 41.90 42.21 14.22
CA GLU A 12 42.61 42.03 12.91
C GLU A 12 42.30 40.66 12.29
N SER A 13 42.06 40.67 10.97
CA SER A 13 42.13 39.55 10.02
C SER A 13 43.21 39.96 8.99
N PRO A 14 43.55 39.16 7.97
CA PRO A 14 43.70 37.71 7.82
C PRO A 14 45.08 37.37 7.20
N GLU A 15 45.60 36.13 7.25
CA GLU A 15 46.54 35.72 6.19
C GLU A 15 46.70 34.21 5.96
N LYS A 16 46.98 33.93 4.69
CA LYS A 16 47.04 32.65 3.98
C LYS A 16 48.32 31.89 4.32
N SER A 17 48.28 30.56 4.21
CA SER A 17 49.42 29.85 3.62
C SER A 17 48.93 28.67 2.77
N ASN A 18 49.62 28.51 1.66
CA ASN A 18 49.30 27.70 0.50
C ASN A 18 50.58 26.91 0.17
N CYS A 19 50.46 25.90 -0.71
CA CYS A 19 51.54 25.14 -1.39
C CYS A 19 52.15 23.97 -0.57
N SER A 20 52.43 22.78 -1.14
CA SER A 20 52.67 22.42 -2.55
C SER A 20 52.63 20.88 -2.74
N LYS A 21 51.97 20.36 -3.80
CA LYS A 21 52.49 19.79 -5.09
C LYS A 21 52.77 18.27 -5.13
N SER A 22 52.06 17.54 -6.02
CA SER A 22 52.58 16.97 -7.30
C SER A 22 51.40 16.35 -8.13
N LYS A 23 51.08 16.86 -9.34
CA LYS A 23 51.41 16.42 -10.72
C LYS A 23 50.98 14.97 -11.08
N ALA A 24 49.89 14.77 -11.85
CA ALA A 24 49.78 14.57 -13.34
C ALA A 24 50.05 13.10 -13.79
N ALA A 25 49.37 12.39 -14.71
CA ALA A 25 48.33 12.59 -15.74
C ALA A 25 47.68 11.21 -16.16
N PRO A 26 47.09 10.95 -17.36
CA PRO A 26 45.65 10.68 -17.58
C PRO A 26 45.30 9.27 -18.17
N ARG A 27 44.02 8.84 -18.08
CA ARG A 27 43.30 7.79 -18.88
C ARG A 27 41.90 7.61 -18.26
N SER A 28 40.77 7.40 -18.94
CA SER A 28 40.40 7.24 -20.34
C SER A 28 38.91 7.63 -20.49
N ARG A 29 38.55 8.09 -21.68
CA ARG A 29 37.27 8.68 -22.07
C ARG A 29 36.32 7.56 -22.52
N ALA A 30 35.67 6.87 -21.57
CA ALA A 30 34.73 5.78 -21.90
C ALA A 30 33.66 5.59 -20.81
N THR A 31 32.95 6.65 -20.42
CA THR A 31 31.73 6.51 -19.60
C THR A 31 30.89 7.77 -19.70
N ARG A 32 30.26 7.99 -20.86
CA ARG A 32 29.18 8.98 -21.07
C ARG A 32 28.70 8.82 -22.52
N LEU A 33 27.62 8.04 -22.69
CA LEU A 33 26.63 8.09 -23.77
C LEU A 33 25.82 6.79 -23.76
N ALA A 34 24.81 6.72 -22.88
CA ALA A 34 23.79 5.68 -22.92
C ALA A 34 22.48 6.22 -22.34
N SER A 35 21.91 7.25 -22.95
CA SER A 35 20.53 7.68 -22.66
C SER A 35 19.96 8.55 -23.78
N ALA A 36 19.89 7.99 -24.99
CA ALA A 36 18.97 8.42 -26.05
C ALA A 36 19.02 7.41 -27.20
N PHE A 37 18.23 6.33 -27.11
CA PHE A 37 17.99 5.47 -28.27
C PHE A 37 16.49 5.36 -28.50
N THR A 38 16.03 5.87 -29.63
CA THR A 38 14.69 5.62 -30.18
C THR A 38 14.53 4.13 -30.48
N PRO A 39 13.29 3.61 -30.58
CA PRO A 39 13.04 2.17 -30.82
C PRO A 39 13.81 1.63 -32.03
N LEU A 40 13.95 2.45 -33.08
CA LEU A 40 14.68 2.10 -34.30
C LEU A 40 16.18 1.93 -34.05
N ALA A 41 16.76 2.73 -33.17
CA ALA A 41 18.19 2.71 -32.90
C ALA A 41 18.58 1.63 -31.87
N PHE A 42 17.64 1.19 -31.02
CA PHE A 42 17.78 -0.02 -30.22
C PHE A 42 17.72 -1.29 -31.08
N VAL A 43 16.84 -1.34 -32.10
CA VAL A 43 16.80 -2.43 -33.09
C VAL A 43 18.08 -2.48 -33.91
N ILE A 44 18.64 -1.33 -34.31
CA ILE A 44 19.94 -1.27 -35.00
C ILE A 44 21.08 -1.72 -34.08
N PHE A 45 21.07 -1.35 -32.79
CA PHE A 45 22.07 -1.82 -31.83
C PHE A 45 21.98 -3.34 -31.59
N ILE A 46 20.77 -3.91 -31.52
CA ILE A 46 20.55 -5.36 -31.45
C ILE A 46 21.01 -6.06 -32.72
N LEU A 47 20.73 -5.50 -33.91
CA LEU A 47 21.21 -6.05 -35.18
C LEU A 47 22.74 -5.99 -35.29
N ILE A 48 23.37 -4.90 -34.85
CA ILE A 48 24.83 -4.77 -34.81
C ILE A 48 25.43 -5.75 -33.80
N ALA A 49 24.80 -5.95 -32.63
CA ALA A 49 25.22 -6.96 -31.66
C ALA A 49 25.04 -8.40 -32.19
N LYS A 50 23.95 -8.68 -32.92
CA LYS A 50 23.73 -9.97 -33.60
C LYS A 50 24.78 -10.25 -34.66
N VAL A 51 25.18 -9.23 -35.43
CA VAL A 51 26.23 -9.34 -36.46
C VAL A 51 27.63 -9.46 -35.83
N ALA A 52 27.90 -8.77 -34.72
CA ALA A 52 29.19 -8.85 -34.04
C ALA A 52 29.43 -10.20 -33.35
N ILE A 53 28.38 -10.86 -32.83
CA ILE A 53 28.48 -12.19 -32.20
C ILE A 53 28.60 -13.31 -33.23
N GLN A 54 28.11 -13.13 -34.45
CA GLN A 54 28.22 -14.14 -35.52
C GLN A 54 29.57 -14.17 -36.24
N GLY A 55 30.49 -13.27 -35.90
CA GLY A 55 31.74 -13.05 -36.65
C GLY A 55 32.96 -13.87 -36.21
N GLU A 56 33.01 -14.42 -34.99
CA GLU A 56 34.25 -15.07 -34.49
C GLU A 56 33.95 -16.35 -33.70
N ARG A 57 34.16 -17.50 -34.36
CA ARG A 57 34.09 -18.89 -33.84
C ARG A 57 32.70 -19.32 -33.33
N GLY A 58 32.19 -20.41 -33.90
CA GLY A 58 30.86 -20.97 -33.60
C GLY A 58 30.74 -21.55 -32.18
N GLU A 59 30.66 -20.68 -31.18
CA GLU A 59 30.06 -21.03 -29.88
C GLU A 59 28.54 -20.88 -30.00
N GLN A 60 27.86 -22.01 -29.85
CA GLN A 60 26.41 -22.06 -29.82
C GLN A 60 25.97 -21.39 -28.51
N LEU A 61 25.22 -20.28 -28.60
CA LEU A 61 24.66 -19.60 -27.43
C LEU A 61 23.97 -20.64 -26.54
N THR A 62 24.30 -20.61 -25.26
CA THR A 62 23.61 -21.43 -24.27
C THR A 62 22.14 -21.05 -24.23
N LEU A 63 21.28 -21.97 -23.81
CA LEU A 63 19.85 -21.69 -23.66
C LEU A 63 19.59 -20.49 -22.72
N ALA A 64 20.42 -20.30 -21.69
CA ALA A 64 20.33 -19.15 -20.80
C ALA A 64 20.58 -17.82 -21.52
N GLU A 65 21.58 -17.77 -22.40
CA GLU A 65 21.89 -16.58 -23.21
C GLU A 65 20.80 -16.32 -24.25
N LEU A 66 20.28 -17.37 -24.89
CA LEU A 66 19.15 -17.27 -25.82
C LEU A 66 17.90 -16.71 -25.13
N LEU A 67 17.56 -17.20 -23.93
CA LEU A 67 16.41 -16.74 -23.15
C LEU A 67 16.50 -15.26 -22.75
N ILE A 68 17.68 -14.75 -22.42
CA ILE A 68 17.89 -13.33 -22.07
C ILE A 68 17.93 -12.45 -23.32
N SER A 69 18.42 -12.98 -24.45
CA SER A 69 18.54 -12.23 -25.71
C SER A 69 17.20 -11.99 -26.41
N GLU A 70 16.21 -12.86 -26.17
CA GLU A 70 14.86 -12.70 -26.71
C GLU A 70 14.00 -11.87 -25.74
N PRO A 71 13.54 -10.67 -26.13
CA PRO A 71 12.76 -9.82 -25.24
C PRO A 71 11.46 -10.51 -24.86
N GLN A 72 11.16 -10.50 -23.55
CA GLN A 72 9.91 -11.02 -23.00
C GLN A 72 8.72 -10.37 -23.72
N ARG A 73 7.92 -11.20 -24.41
CA ARG A 73 6.78 -10.74 -25.24
C ARG A 73 5.61 -10.23 -24.38
N GLU A 74 5.38 -10.87 -23.23
CA GLU A 74 4.27 -10.57 -22.32
C GLU A 74 4.76 -9.76 -21.11
N LYS A 75 4.61 -8.43 -21.20
CA LYS A 75 4.74 -7.51 -20.05
C LYS A 75 3.40 -6.92 -19.61
N GLY A 76 2.35 -7.09 -20.42
CA GLY A 76 1.04 -6.47 -20.19
C GLY A 76 0.37 -6.93 -18.91
N GLY A 77 0.44 -8.23 -18.60
CA GLY A 77 -0.14 -8.82 -17.39
C GLY A 77 0.58 -8.39 -16.11
N GLU A 78 1.92 -8.36 -16.12
CA GLU A 78 2.75 -7.91 -14.99
C GLU A 78 2.50 -6.43 -14.70
N THR A 79 2.60 -5.57 -15.71
CA THR A 79 2.32 -4.13 -15.57
C THR A 79 0.87 -3.84 -15.17
N ALA A 80 -0.10 -4.66 -15.58
CA ALA A 80 -1.49 -4.50 -15.14
C ALA A 80 -1.62 -4.84 -13.65
N ASN A 81 -1.05 -5.96 -13.20
CA ASN A 81 -1.06 -6.35 -11.79
C ASN A 81 -0.38 -5.31 -10.90
N GLU A 82 0.78 -4.78 -11.29
CA GLU A 82 1.45 -3.70 -10.55
C GLU A 82 0.59 -2.44 -10.42
N ARG A 83 -0.17 -2.09 -11.46
CA ARG A 83 -1.07 -0.93 -11.44
C ARG A 83 -2.26 -1.15 -10.52
N TYR A 84 -2.89 -2.32 -10.58
CA TYR A 84 -3.97 -2.68 -9.67
C TYR A 84 -3.50 -2.73 -8.21
N ASP A 85 -2.27 -3.21 -7.99
CA ASP A 85 -1.68 -3.20 -6.66
C ASP A 85 -1.45 -1.77 -6.17
N TYR A 86 -0.87 -0.90 -7.01
CA TYR A 86 -0.68 0.51 -6.68
C TYR A 86 -2.00 1.22 -6.34
N GLN A 87 -3.08 0.92 -7.08
CA GLN A 87 -4.42 1.45 -6.80
C GLN A 87 -4.93 1.06 -5.41
N ALA A 88 -4.77 -0.22 -5.04
CA ALA A 88 -5.14 -0.69 -3.71
C ALA A 88 -4.29 -0.05 -2.60
N LEU A 89 -2.97 0.03 -2.79
CA LEU A 89 -2.05 0.68 -1.84
C LEU A 89 -2.35 2.17 -1.68
N TRP A 90 -2.69 2.86 -2.77
CA TRP A 90 -3.08 4.27 -2.73
C TRP A 90 -4.42 4.48 -2.02
N GLY A 91 -5.39 3.58 -2.25
CA GLY A 91 -6.63 3.59 -1.47
C GLY A 91 -6.38 3.47 0.03
N LEU A 92 -5.43 2.63 0.46
CA LEU A 92 -5.04 2.55 1.87
C LEU A 92 -4.36 3.82 2.39
N ALA A 93 -3.49 4.46 1.61
CA ALA A 93 -2.93 5.76 1.98
C ALA A 93 -4.02 6.83 2.14
N LEU A 94 -5.05 6.81 1.28
CA LEU A 94 -6.20 7.70 1.37
C LEU A 94 -7.03 7.43 2.64
N ILE A 95 -7.22 6.17 3.01
CA ILE A 95 -7.87 5.78 4.28
C ILE A 95 -7.16 6.42 5.48
N PHE A 96 -5.83 6.33 5.55
CA PHE A 96 -5.06 6.93 6.66
C PHE A 96 -5.28 8.44 6.75
N LYS A 97 -5.28 9.16 5.61
CA LYS A 97 -5.53 10.61 5.55
C LYS A 97 -6.92 10.98 6.07
N HIS A 98 -7.97 10.23 5.68
CA HIS A 98 -9.34 10.57 6.05
C HIS A 98 -9.71 10.19 7.47
N HIS A 99 -9.12 9.12 8.02
CA HIS A 99 -9.47 8.64 9.34
C HIS A 99 -9.22 9.68 10.45
N ALA A 100 -8.19 10.52 10.27
CA ALA A 100 -7.84 11.62 11.16
C ALA A 100 -8.94 12.70 11.32
N SER A 101 -9.89 12.80 10.38
CA SER A 101 -10.98 13.78 10.44
C SER A 101 -12.04 13.49 11.51
N GLY A 102 -12.06 12.28 12.06
CA GLY A 102 -13.10 11.79 12.99
C GLY A 102 -14.47 11.54 12.35
N GLN A 103 -14.66 11.90 11.08
CA GLN A 103 -15.91 11.67 10.36
C GLN A 103 -16.03 10.20 9.91
N ASP A 104 -17.27 9.76 9.66
CA ASP A 104 -17.55 8.48 9.01
C ASP A 104 -17.14 8.52 7.53
N TYR A 105 -16.88 7.34 6.96
CA TYR A 105 -16.55 7.18 5.55
C TYR A 105 -16.63 5.71 5.13
N ALA A 106 -16.76 5.49 3.83
CA ALA A 106 -16.51 4.21 3.19
C ALA A 106 -15.75 4.42 1.89
N LEU A 107 -14.65 3.69 1.70
CA LEU A 107 -13.85 3.70 0.47
C LEU A 107 -14.05 2.38 -0.26
N ALA A 108 -14.77 2.42 -1.39
CA ALA A 108 -14.98 1.29 -2.28
C ALA A 108 -13.87 1.19 -3.35
N PHE A 109 -13.33 -0.01 -3.53
CA PHE A 109 -12.24 -0.30 -4.47
C PHE A 109 -12.80 -0.88 -5.78
N GLU A 110 -12.32 -0.39 -6.92
CA GLU A 110 -12.75 -0.83 -8.26
C GLU A 110 -14.29 -0.79 -8.43
N PHE A 111 -14.91 0.34 -8.04
CA PHE A 111 -16.35 0.55 -8.11
C PHE A 111 -16.64 1.97 -8.62
N HIS A 112 -17.31 2.09 -9.78
CA HIS A 112 -17.47 3.29 -10.62
C HIS A 112 -16.16 3.89 -11.18
N ASP A 113 -15.10 3.91 -10.39
CA ASP A 113 -13.74 4.27 -10.77
C ASP A 113 -12.74 3.41 -9.97
N ASP A 114 -11.45 3.76 -9.97
CA ASP A 114 -10.44 2.98 -9.24
C ASP A 114 -10.72 3.01 -7.73
N ILE A 115 -11.10 4.18 -7.18
CA ILE A 115 -11.59 4.33 -5.80
C ILE A 115 -12.81 5.25 -5.78
N LEU A 116 -13.85 4.85 -5.05
CA LEU A 116 -15.01 5.67 -4.69
C LEU A 116 -14.99 5.92 -3.19
N GLN A 117 -15.00 7.18 -2.77
CA GLN A 117 -15.18 7.55 -1.38
C GLN A 117 -16.60 8.05 -1.14
N MET A 118 -17.19 7.58 -0.07
CA MET A 118 -18.48 8.01 0.46
C MET A 118 -18.28 8.67 1.82
N ASN A 119 -19.06 9.70 2.11
CA ASN A 119 -19.02 10.42 3.40
C ASN A 119 -19.73 9.68 4.55
N SER A 120 -20.40 8.56 4.28
CA SER A 120 -20.89 7.64 5.32
C SER A 120 -20.84 6.19 4.81
N SER A 121 -20.63 5.27 5.74
CA SER A 121 -20.70 3.83 5.51
C SER A 121 -22.12 3.25 5.60
N SER A 122 -23.10 4.04 6.05
CA SER A 122 -24.47 3.57 6.28
C SER A 122 -25.51 4.35 5.47
N ASP A 123 -25.38 5.68 5.38
CA ASP A 123 -26.30 6.55 4.63
C ASP A 123 -25.51 7.65 3.89
N PRO A 124 -24.86 7.30 2.76
CA PRO A 124 -24.00 8.25 2.04
C PRO A 124 -24.82 9.30 1.30
N THR A 125 -24.43 10.57 1.44
CA THR A 125 -25.07 11.70 0.74
C THR A 125 -24.17 12.35 -0.30
N LEU A 126 -22.85 12.20 -0.14
CA LEU A 126 -21.82 12.76 -1.01
C LEU A 126 -20.77 11.71 -1.37
N VAL A 127 -20.29 11.80 -2.61
CA VAL A 127 -19.27 10.92 -3.16
C VAL A 127 -18.11 11.68 -3.80
N LYS A 128 -16.90 11.12 -3.66
CA LYS A 128 -15.71 11.51 -4.41
C LYS A 128 -15.22 10.35 -5.25
N PHE A 129 -14.96 10.61 -6.53
CA PHE A 129 -14.44 9.60 -7.45
C PHE A 129 -12.96 9.83 -7.69
N TYR A 130 -12.16 8.78 -7.66
CA TYR A 130 -10.73 8.84 -7.88
C TYR A 130 -10.30 7.90 -9.02
N GLN A 131 -9.74 8.50 -10.06
CA GLN A 131 -9.05 7.78 -11.12
C GLN A 131 -7.54 7.87 -10.85
N VAL A 132 -6.98 6.78 -10.33
CA VAL A 132 -5.57 6.65 -9.97
C VAL A 132 -4.76 6.16 -11.17
N LYS A 133 -3.73 6.90 -11.53
CA LYS A 133 -2.85 6.58 -12.68
C LYS A 133 -1.38 6.76 -12.31
N THR A 134 -0.54 5.94 -12.91
CA THR A 134 0.90 5.96 -12.67
C THR A 134 1.71 6.15 -13.95
N LYS A 135 2.89 6.77 -13.80
CA LYS A 135 3.91 6.93 -14.82
C LYS A 135 5.29 6.83 -14.18
N ASP A 136 6.26 6.28 -14.89
CA ASP A 136 7.63 6.14 -14.37
C ASP A 136 8.35 7.49 -14.25
N LYS A 137 8.20 8.37 -15.25
CA LYS A 137 8.92 9.66 -15.33
C LYS A 137 8.11 10.74 -16.04
N GLY A 138 8.53 11.99 -15.85
CA GLY A 138 7.98 13.17 -16.51
C GLY A 138 6.79 13.77 -15.78
N HIS A 139 5.80 14.21 -16.55
CA HIS A 139 4.57 14.82 -16.05
C HIS A 139 3.37 14.32 -16.86
N TRP A 140 2.18 14.61 -16.38
CA TRP A 140 0.94 14.46 -17.11
C TRP A 140 0.60 15.72 -17.88
N THR A 141 0.35 15.57 -19.17
CA THR A 141 -0.10 16.66 -20.02
C THR A 141 -1.62 16.67 -20.11
N LEU A 142 -2.22 17.80 -20.49
CA LEU A 142 -3.67 17.82 -20.81
C LEU A 142 -4.02 16.81 -21.91
N THR A 143 -3.08 16.52 -22.81
CA THR A 143 -3.27 15.50 -23.86
C THR A 143 -3.36 14.11 -23.27
N ASP A 144 -2.52 13.75 -22.30
CA ASP A 144 -2.58 12.43 -21.66
C ASP A 144 -3.91 12.20 -20.94
N LEU A 145 -4.37 13.21 -20.19
CA LEU A 145 -5.60 13.16 -19.40
C LEU A 145 -6.86 13.00 -20.26
N THR A 146 -6.84 13.66 -21.43
CA THR A 146 -7.97 13.70 -22.38
C THR A 146 -7.78 12.75 -23.57
N TYR A 147 -6.74 11.92 -23.54
CA TYR A 147 -6.45 10.99 -24.62
C TYR A 147 -7.52 9.89 -24.70
N ARG A 148 -8.04 9.68 -25.90
CA ARG A 148 -9.06 8.67 -26.20
C ARG A 148 -8.49 7.58 -27.10
N LYS A 149 -8.39 6.36 -26.57
CA LYS A 149 -7.94 5.19 -27.33
C LYS A 149 -9.02 4.75 -28.32
N LEU A 150 -8.62 4.27 -29.49
CA LEU A 150 -9.55 3.59 -30.40
C LEU A 150 -10.07 2.31 -29.73
N LYS A 151 -11.38 2.08 -29.80
CA LYS A 151 -11.98 0.84 -29.34
C LYS A 151 -11.53 -0.28 -30.28
N LYS A 152 -10.93 -1.34 -29.74
CA LYS A 152 -10.59 -2.51 -30.56
C LYS A 152 -11.90 -3.18 -31.00
N PRO A 153 -12.00 -3.66 -32.25
CA PRO A 153 -13.11 -4.53 -32.62
C PRO A 153 -13.10 -5.77 -31.71
N PRO A 154 -14.27 -6.35 -31.40
CA PRO A 154 -14.33 -7.58 -30.62
C PRO A 154 -13.46 -8.63 -31.31
N ALA A 155 -12.63 -9.33 -30.52
CA ALA A 155 -11.93 -10.49 -31.03
C ALA A 155 -12.99 -11.54 -31.38
N ASN A 156 -12.97 -12.10 -32.59
CA ASN A 156 -13.76 -13.27 -32.93
C ASN A 156 -13.32 -14.42 -32.02
N THR A 157 -13.96 -14.58 -30.88
CA THR A 157 -13.81 -15.72 -29.99
C THR A 157 -15.04 -16.60 -30.13
N ASP A 158 -15.21 -17.20 -31.30
CA ASP A 158 -16.06 -18.37 -31.48
C ASP A 158 -15.28 -19.38 -32.34
N GLY A 159 -14.79 -20.43 -31.70
CA GLY A 159 -14.10 -21.55 -32.33
C GLY A 159 -15.07 -22.48 -33.05
N GLY A 160 -15.68 -21.99 -34.12
CA GLY A 160 -16.43 -22.80 -35.07
C GLY A 160 -16.03 -22.41 -36.49
N ASP A 161 -15.87 -23.41 -37.37
CA ASP A 161 -15.55 -23.24 -38.79
C ASP A 161 -16.53 -22.30 -39.49
N ALA A 162 -16.26 -21.01 -39.43
CA ALA A 162 -16.98 -19.97 -40.14
C ALA A 162 -16.16 -19.57 -41.35
N VAL A 163 -16.74 -19.81 -42.53
CA VAL A 163 -16.34 -19.27 -43.82
C VAL A 163 -15.88 -17.82 -43.65
N GLU A 164 -14.67 -17.54 -44.14
CA GLU A 164 -14.01 -16.23 -44.10
C GLU A 164 -14.80 -15.21 -44.93
N VAL A 165 -15.94 -14.72 -44.41
CA VAL A 165 -16.57 -13.51 -44.92
C VAL A 165 -15.82 -12.36 -44.29
N LYS A 166 -14.79 -11.87 -44.99
CA LYS A 166 -14.14 -10.61 -44.64
C LYS A 166 -15.24 -9.55 -44.51
N PRO A 167 -15.42 -8.93 -43.32
CA PRO A 167 -16.37 -7.84 -43.21
C PRO A 167 -15.94 -6.76 -44.20
N VAL A 168 -16.88 -6.29 -45.01
CA VAL A 168 -16.69 -5.08 -45.80
C VAL A 168 -16.49 -3.97 -44.78
N VAL A 169 -15.23 -3.65 -44.49
CA VAL A 169 -14.87 -2.56 -43.58
C VAL A 169 -15.24 -1.27 -44.28
N ASP A 170 -16.42 -0.76 -43.98
CA ASP A 170 -16.79 0.60 -44.34
C ASP A 170 -15.86 1.57 -43.59
N ASN A 171 -14.84 2.04 -44.29
CA ASN A 171 -13.87 3.01 -43.78
C ASN A 171 -14.48 4.41 -43.53
N SER A 172 -15.78 4.60 -43.79
CA SER A 172 -16.49 5.86 -43.56
C SER A 172 -17.20 5.94 -42.19
N ALA A 173 -17.36 4.81 -41.48
CA ALA A 173 -17.94 4.80 -40.13
C ALA A 173 -17.00 5.45 -39.10
N PRO A 174 -17.49 6.35 -38.22
CA PRO A 174 -16.68 6.94 -37.15
C PRO A 174 -16.10 5.84 -36.26
N LYS A 175 -14.76 5.77 -36.18
CA LYS A 175 -14.10 4.81 -35.29
C LYS A 175 -14.45 5.14 -33.84
N GLU A 176 -15.23 4.27 -33.19
CA GLU A 176 -15.57 4.41 -31.77
C GLU A 176 -14.29 4.53 -30.93
N ARG A 177 -14.31 5.46 -29.97
CA ARG A 177 -13.20 5.72 -29.06
C ARG A 177 -13.63 5.49 -27.64
N LEU A 178 -12.77 4.82 -26.87
CA LEU A 178 -12.92 4.70 -25.44
C LEU A 178 -12.90 6.09 -24.78
N PRO A 179 -13.62 6.26 -23.66
CA PRO A 179 -13.56 7.49 -22.90
C PRO A 179 -12.14 7.82 -22.40
N SER A 180 -11.83 9.10 -22.24
CA SER A 180 -10.57 9.54 -21.64
C SER A 180 -10.57 9.33 -20.12
N PHE A 181 -9.45 9.58 -19.41
CA PHE A 181 -9.44 9.49 -17.95
C PHE A 181 -10.41 10.50 -17.33
N ILE A 182 -10.33 11.75 -17.80
CA ILE A 182 -11.24 12.81 -17.36
C ILE A 182 -12.67 12.54 -17.84
N GLY A 183 -12.83 12.03 -19.06
CA GLY A 183 -14.13 11.66 -19.59
C GLY A 183 -14.86 10.61 -18.76
N ARG A 184 -14.15 9.61 -18.20
CA ARG A 184 -14.73 8.63 -17.28
C ARG A 184 -15.15 9.25 -15.95
N LEU A 185 -14.26 10.04 -15.33
CA LEU A 185 -14.59 10.77 -14.12
C LEU A 185 -15.84 11.65 -14.31
N PHE A 186 -15.91 12.38 -15.43
CA PHE A 186 -17.04 13.26 -15.71
C PHE A 186 -18.33 12.49 -15.97
N ALA A 187 -18.26 11.28 -16.57
CA ALA A 187 -19.43 10.42 -16.72
C ALA A 187 -20.01 9.99 -15.36
N ASN A 188 -19.18 9.82 -14.33
CA ASN A 188 -19.65 9.57 -12.96
C ASN A 188 -20.39 10.79 -12.39
N TYR A 189 -19.91 12.01 -12.63
CA TYR A 189 -20.66 13.23 -12.28
C TYR A 189 -22.02 13.28 -12.99
N LEU A 190 -22.09 12.97 -14.28
CA LEU A 190 -23.37 12.95 -15.01
C LEU A 190 -24.35 11.91 -14.45
N ALA A 191 -23.86 10.79 -13.93
CA ALA A 191 -24.68 9.78 -13.28
C ALA A 191 -25.16 10.21 -11.89
N PHE A 192 -24.39 11.04 -11.18
CA PHE A 192 -24.66 11.44 -9.78
C PHE A 192 -24.45 12.95 -9.53
N PRO A 193 -25.13 13.84 -10.29
CA PRO A 193 -24.79 15.27 -10.32
C PRO A 193 -25.00 15.97 -8.97
N ASP A 194 -26.07 15.61 -8.26
CA ASP A 194 -26.42 16.22 -6.97
C ASP A 194 -25.68 15.62 -5.76
N HIS A 195 -24.93 14.53 -6.00
CA HIS A 195 -24.22 13.78 -4.96
C HIS A 195 -22.70 13.81 -5.12
N THR A 196 -22.19 14.31 -6.26
CA THR A 196 -20.75 14.36 -6.51
C THR A 196 -20.14 15.58 -5.84
N GLU A 197 -19.33 15.35 -4.81
CA GLU A 197 -18.56 16.41 -4.15
C GLU A 197 -17.36 16.82 -5.02
N SER A 198 -16.62 15.85 -5.55
CA SER A 198 -15.44 16.11 -6.37
C SER A 198 -15.00 14.89 -7.21
N LEU A 199 -14.28 15.17 -8.29
CA LEU A 199 -13.70 14.20 -9.21
C LEU A 199 -12.18 14.34 -9.21
N HIS A 200 -11.43 13.29 -8.93
CA HIS A 200 -9.99 13.37 -8.72
C HIS A 200 -9.21 12.54 -9.73
N PHE A 201 -8.33 13.18 -10.47
CA PHE A 201 -7.22 12.52 -11.15
C PHE A 201 -6.04 12.39 -10.17
N ALA A 202 -5.82 11.18 -9.67
CA ALA A 202 -4.78 10.90 -8.69
C ALA A 202 -3.54 10.28 -9.35
N SER A 203 -2.33 10.75 -9.02
CA SER A 203 -1.12 10.23 -9.67
C SER A 203 0.18 10.44 -8.89
N ASN A 204 1.13 9.53 -9.08
CA ASN A 204 2.49 9.63 -8.53
C ASN A 204 3.35 10.74 -9.17
N LEU A 205 2.96 11.25 -10.34
CA LEU A 205 3.62 12.34 -11.06
C LEU A 205 2.71 13.57 -11.21
N PRO A 206 3.28 14.79 -11.35
CA PRO A 206 2.51 16.02 -11.39
C PRO A 206 1.90 16.22 -12.78
N CYS A 207 0.89 17.09 -12.85
CA CYS A 207 0.47 17.63 -14.14
C CYS A 207 1.37 18.80 -14.54
N GLU A 208 1.68 18.94 -15.84
CA GLU A 208 2.56 20.01 -16.36
C GLU A 208 2.08 21.43 -16.05
N PHE A 209 0.78 21.57 -15.78
CA PHE A 209 0.09 22.84 -15.54
C PHE A 209 -0.23 23.08 -14.07
N ILE A 210 0.36 22.30 -13.16
CA ILE A 210 0.20 22.38 -11.71
C ILE A 210 1.60 22.39 -11.08
N SER A 211 1.78 23.08 -9.95
CA SER A 211 3.06 23.08 -9.24
C SER A 211 3.45 21.66 -8.81
N GLU A 212 4.74 21.33 -8.89
CA GLU A 212 5.26 20.03 -8.46
C GLU A 212 5.05 19.75 -6.97
N THR A 213 4.90 20.82 -6.16
CA THR A 213 4.67 20.74 -4.71
C THR A 213 3.19 20.69 -4.33
N THR A 214 2.28 20.83 -5.29
CA THR A 214 0.84 20.80 -5.01
C THR A 214 0.40 19.38 -4.69
N GLU A 215 -0.09 19.16 -3.47
CA GLU A 215 -0.69 17.90 -3.08
C GLU A 215 -2.09 17.72 -3.67
N GLU A 216 -2.89 18.78 -3.69
CA GLU A 216 -4.27 18.73 -4.18
C GLU A 216 -4.70 20.13 -4.66
N CYS A 217 -5.35 20.21 -5.82
CA CYS A 217 -5.94 21.46 -6.31
C CYS A 217 -7.03 21.18 -7.34
N THR A 218 -7.97 22.11 -7.53
CA THR A 218 -8.87 22.04 -8.70
C THR A 218 -8.14 22.42 -9.97
N PHE A 219 -8.56 21.86 -11.11
CA PHE A 219 -8.02 22.24 -12.42
C PHE A 219 -8.32 23.71 -12.74
N SER A 220 -9.30 24.35 -12.12
CA SER A 220 -9.54 25.79 -12.31
C SER A 220 -8.49 26.68 -11.65
N GLU A 221 -7.65 26.16 -10.77
CA GLU A 221 -6.51 26.90 -10.20
C GLU A 221 -5.32 27.00 -11.15
N CYS A 222 -5.31 26.26 -12.27
CA CYS A 222 -4.26 26.43 -13.29
C CYS A 222 -4.44 27.74 -14.08
N GLU A 223 -3.49 28.06 -14.98
CA GLU A 223 -3.61 29.25 -15.81
C GLU A 223 -4.97 29.30 -16.57
N PRO A 224 -5.67 30.45 -16.62
CA PRO A 224 -7.00 30.54 -17.25
C PRO A 224 -7.05 30.03 -18.70
N LYS A 225 -5.96 30.24 -19.47
CA LYS A 225 -5.84 29.74 -20.85
C LYS A 225 -5.77 28.21 -20.89
N THR A 226 -5.14 27.59 -19.90
CA THR A 226 -5.01 26.15 -19.78
C THR A 226 -6.34 25.53 -19.35
N PHE A 227 -7.02 26.13 -18.37
CA PHE A 227 -8.36 25.70 -17.97
C PHE A 227 -9.37 25.81 -19.13
N ALA A 228 -9.33 26.88 -19.92
CA ALA A 228 -10.18 27.01 -21.12
C ALA A 228 -9.89 25.92 -22.18
N LYS A 229 -8.63 25.50 -22.34
CA LYS A 229 -8.26 24.37 -23.22
C LYS A 229 -8.77 23.04 -22.67
N PHE A 230 -8.66 22.85 -21.35
CA PHE A 230 -9.19 21.69 -20.66
C PHE A 230 -10.71 21.57 -20.85
N LEU A 231 -11.46 22.64 -20.57
CA LEU A 231 -12.92 22.67 -20.74
C LEU A 231 -13.33 22.34 -22.19
N LYS A 232 -12.65 22.92 -23.20
CA LYS A 232 -12.91 22.57 -24.61
C LYS A 232 -12.66 21.10 -24.93
N LYS A 233 -11.61 20.50 -24.35
CA LYS A 233 -11.32 19.07 -24.53
C LYS A 233 -12.37 18.21 -23.85
N LEU A 234 -12.81 18.58 -22.65
CA LEU A 234 -13.90 17.90 -21.95
C LEU A 234 -15.21 17.98 -22.76
N GLN A 235 -15.56 19.17 -23.25
CA GLN A 235 -16.74 19.41 -24.09
C GLN A 235 -16.72 18.64 -25.43
N SER A 236 -15.54 18.29 -25.93
CA SER A 236 -15.43 17.43 -27.12
C SER A 236 -15.82 15.97 -26.87
N GLU A 237 -15.86 15.55 -25.61
CA GLU A 237 -16.31 14.24 -25.17
C GLU A 237 -17.71 14.28 -24.54
N HIS A 238 -17.99 15.33 -23.76
CA HIS A 238 -19.22 15.58 -23.03
C HIS A 238 -19.74 16.99 -23.30
N PRO A 239 -20.55 17.21 -24.35
CA PRO A 239 -21.02 18.55 -24.74
C PRO A 239 -21.79 19.30 -23.66
N GLU A 240 -22.38 18.61 -22.67
CA GLU A 240 -23.08 19.25 -21.55
C GLU A 240 -22.13 19.82 -20.47
N ALA A 241 -20.82 19.61 -20.59
CA ALA A 241 -19.85 20.14 -19.64
C ALA A 241 -19.87 21.68 -19.62
N THR A 242 -19.98 22.22 -18.41
CA THR A 242 -19.99 23.66 -18.13
C THR A 242 -18.72 24.05 -17.38
N GLU A 243 -18.45 25.35 -17.27
CA GLU A 243 -17.34 25.82 -16.46
C GLU A 243 -17.50 25.39 -14.99
N GLU A 244 -18.74 25.41 -14.48
CA GLU A 244 -19.03 25.12 -13.07
C GLU A 244 -18.78 23.65 -12.72
N ASN A 245 -19.31 22.72 -13.52
CA ASN A 245 -19.06 21.29 -13.29
C ASN A 245 -17.63 20.86 -13.71
N ALA A 246 -16.90 21.66 -14.46
CA ALA A 246 -15.48 21.41 -14.70
C ALA A 246 -14.60 21.81 -13.51
N LYS A 247 -15.06 22.73 -12.64
CA LYS A 247 -14.34 23.18 -11.43
C LYS A 247 -14.28 22.12 -10.33
N ILE A 248 -15.18 21.13 -10.34
CA ILE A 248 -15.14 20.02 -9.38
C ILE A 248 -14.13 18.93 -9.77
N ILE A 249 -13.34 19.14 -10.84
CA ILE A 249 -12.28 18.20 -11.27
C ILE A 249 -10.95 18.65 -10.66
N HIS A 250 -10.37 17.78 -9.85
CA HIS A 250 -9.17 17.98 -9.07
C HIS A 250 -8.02 17.11 -9.56
N TYR A 251 -6.82 17.61 -9.33
CA TYR A 251 -5.60 16.81 -9.31
C TYR A 251 -5.30 16.45 -7.85
N THR A 252 -4.87 15.21 -7.62
CA THR A 252 -4.34 14.77 -6.33
C THR A 252 -3.00 14.07 -6.52
N ARG A 253 -1.96 14.58 -5.86
CA ARG A 253 -0.68 13.91 -5.79
C ARG A 253 -0.82 12.65 -4.95
N ALA A 254 -0.45 11.52 -5.53
CA ALA A 254 -0.26 10.30 -4.77
C ALA A 254 1.06 10.40 -4.00
N ASP A 255 0.96 10.42 -2.68
CA ASP A 255 2.10 10.38 -1.77
C ASP A 255 2.59 8.94 -1.56
N LEU A 256 2.92 8.27 -2.67
CA LEU A 256 3.47 6.92 -2.71
C LEU A 256 4.50 6.81 -3.84
N SER A 257 5.64 6.18 -3.53
CA SER A 257 6.67 5.86 -4.52
C SER A 257 6.19 4.75 -5.46
N LEU A 258 6.34 4.91 -6.78
CA LEU A 258 5.89 3.90 -7.74
C LEU A 258 6.54 2.52 -7.54
N HIS A 259 7.86 2.51 -7.30
CA HIS A 259 8.63 1.26 -7.18
C HIS A 259 8.87 0.84 -5.72
N ASP A 260 8.38 1.61 -4.74
CA ASP A 260 8.60 1.34 -3.31
C ASP A 260 7.37 1.71 -2.45
N ALA A 261 6.18 1.59 -3.04
CA ALA A 261 4.92 1.94 -2.40
C ALA A 261 4.72 1.17 -1.08
N SER A 262 5.18 -0.09 -1.03
CA SER A 262 5.08 -0.93 0.16
C SER A 262 5.84 -0.36 1.35
N THR A 263 7.12 -0.03 1.17
CA THR A 263 7.96 0.54 2.25
C THR A 263 7.43 1.89 2.69
N HIS A 264 7.06 2.77 1.76
CA HIS A 264 6.43 4.05 2.07
C HIS A 264 5.16 3.88 2.91
N LEU A 265 4.29 2.94 2.51
CA LEU A 265 3.01 2.72 3.19
C LEU A 265 3.20 2.06 4.56
N LYS A 266 4.22 1.23 4.77
CA LYS A 266 4.62 0.76 6.10
C LYS A 266 5.06 1.89 7.02
N GLY A 267 5.81 2.87 6.48
CA GLY A 267 6.15 4.10 7.20
C GLY A 267 4.90 4.86 7.63
N LYS A 268 3.99 5.12 6.67
CA LYS A 268 2.70 5.78 6.92
C LYS A 268 1.81 5.04 7.92
N LEU A 269 1.79 3.71 7.88
CA LEU A 269 1.06 2.89 8.84
C LEU A 269 1.61 3.08 10.26
N ASN A 270 2.94 3.12 10.41
CA ASN A 270 3.57 3.39 11.71
C ASN A 270 3.23 4.78 12.25
N GLU A 271 3.26 5.80 11.40
CA GLU A 271 2.84 7.16 11.75
C GLU A 271 1.37 7.17 12.16
N PHE A 272 0.49 6.58 11.32
CA PHE A 272 -0.94 6.46 11.57
C PHE A 272 -1.25 5.79 12.92
N VAL A 273 -0.64 4.65 13.21
CA VAL A 273 -0.80 3.94 14.50
C VAL A 273 -0.30 4.81 15.66
N THR A 274 0.85 5.45 15.50
CA THR A 274 1.45 6.30 16.54
C THR A 274 0.58 7.52 16.85
N GLU A 275 -0.03 8.13 15.83
CA GLU A 275 -0.94 9.27 15.99
C GLU A 275 -2.22 8.91 16.74
N HIS A 276 -2.78 7.71 16.48
CA HIS A 276 -4.09 7.32 17.02
C HIS A 276 -4.01 6.55 18.35
N ILE A 277 -2.94 5.80 18.58
CA ILE A 277 -2.77 4.93 19.75
C ILE A 277 -1.62 5.38 20.66
N GLY A 278 -0.71 6.21 20.13
CA GLY A 278 0.55 6.58 20.77
C GLY A 278 1.70 5.64 20.36
N SER A 279 2.92 5.95 20.82
CA SER A 279 4.09 5.09 20.59
C SER A 279 3.91 3.76 21.33
N VAL A 280 3.69 2.69 20.56
CA VAL A 280 3.41 1.34 21.06
C VAL A 280 4.27 0.30 20.37
N MET A 281 4.61 -0.74 21.11
CA MET A 281 5.26 -1.94 20.56
C MET A 281 4.19 -2.83 19.93
N TYR A 282 4.24 -2.96 18.61
CA TYR A 282 3.41 -3.88 17.82
C TYR A 282 4.23 -4.40 16.65
N ASN A 283 3.71 -5.38 15.90
CA ASN A 283 4.37 -5.81 14.67
C ASN A 283 3.83 -5.04 13.46
N PRO A 284 4.62 -4.13 12.88
CA PRO A 284 4.20 -3.34 11.73
C PRO A 284 4.03 -4.19 10.47
N ASP A 285 4.82 -5.25 10.28
CA ASP A 285 4.72 -6.12 9.10
C ASP A 285 3.45 -6.97 9.12
N ALA A 286 3.07 -7.46 10.29
CA ALA A 286 1.83 -8.23 10.49
C ALA A 286 0.59 -7.38 10.20
N LEU A 287 0.54 -6.19 10.80
CA LEU A 287 -0.57 -5.26 10.60
C LEU A 287 -0.61 -4.82 9.13
N TYR A 288 0.53 -4.41 8.57
CA TYR A 288 0.65 -4.02 7.17
C TYR A 288 0.12 -5.08 6.22
N THR A 289 0.53 -6.33 6.41
CA THR A 289 0.10 -7.45 5.56
C THR A 289 -1.41 -7.61 5.64
N THR A 290 -1.97 -7.59 6.86
CA THR A 290 -3.42 -7.71 7.09
C THR A 290 -4.21 -6.61 6.37
N VAL A 291 -3.85 -5.34 6.59
CA VAL A 291 -4.61 -4.20 6.04
C VAL A 291 -4.49 -4.12 4.51
N VAL A 292 -3.32 -4.43 3.96
CA VAL A 292 -3.11 -4.43 2.51
C VAL A 292 -3.81 -5.60 1.83
N GLU A 293 -3.77 -6.79 2.43
CA GLU A 293 -4.51 -7.95 1.91
C GLU A 293 -6.01 -7.70 1.93
N GLU A 294 -6.54 -7.01 2.93
CA GLU A 294 -7.93 -6.61 2.96
C GLU A 294 -8.27 -5.68 1.79
N CYS A 295 -7.52 -4.60 1.56
CA CYS A 295 -7.70 -3.71 0.41
C CYS A 295 -7.59 -4.45 -0.94
N ARG A 296 -6.59 -5.33 -1.08
CA ARG A 296 -6.41 -6.16 -2.28
C ARG A 296 -7.58 -7.13 -2.48
N SER A 297 -8.13 -7.68 -1.41
CA SER A 297 -9.29 -8.56 -1.49
C SER A 297 -10.52 -7.78 -1.97
N LYS A 298 -10.73 -6.54 -1.48
CA LYS A 298 -11.82 -5.68 -1.95
C LYS A 298 -11.67 -5.33 -3.44
N SER A 299 -10.47 -4.99 -3.90
CA SER A 299 -10.23 -4.61 -5.30
C SER A 299 -10.41 -5.79 -6.28
N LYS A 300 -10.08 -7.02 -5.86
CA LYS A 300 -10.20 -8.23 -6.69
C LYS A 300 -11.61 -8.80 -6.77
N TYR A 301 -12.57 -8.31 -5.98
CA TYR A 301 -13.94 -8.84 -6.01
C TYR A 301 -14.64 -8.51 -7.34
N VAL A 302 -15.05 -9.56 -8.06
CA VAL A 302 -15.74 -9.50 -9.36
C VAL A 302 -17.19 -9.99 -9.32
N GLY A 303 -17.69 -10.36 -8.14
CA GLY A 303 -19.06 -10.86 -7.98
C GLY A 303 -20.11 -9.75 -8.08
N ALA A 304 -21.39 -10.14 -8.08
CA ALA A 304 -22.50 -9.19 -8.11
C ALA A 304 -22.58 -8.35 -6.82
N ILE A 305 -23.07 -7.11 -6.96
CA ILE A 305 -23.33 -6.18 -5.85
C ILE A 305 -24.81 -5.76 -5.96
N PRO A 306 -25.74 -6.57 -5.44
CA PRO A 306 -27.17 -6.36 -5.63
C PRO A 306 -27.76 -5.25 -4.74
N ASN A 307 -27.03 -4.82 -3.69
CA ASN A 307 -27.49 -3.80 -2.76
C ASN A 307 -26.30 -3.08 -2.10
N PHE A 308 -26.59 -1.99 -1.39
CA PHE A 308 -25.59 -1.17 -0.71
C PHE A 308 -24.82 -1.92 0.38
N GLY A 309 -25.49 -2.78 1.16
CA GLY A 309 -24.83 -3.60 2.17
C GLY A 309 -23.74 -4.51 1.59
N GLU A 310 -23.99 -5.11 0.42
CA GLU A 310 -22.98 -5.90 -0.29
C GLU A 310 -21.87 -5.02 -0.90
N LEU A 311 -22.14 -3.78 -1.29
CA LEU A 311 -21.08 -2.84 -1.69
C LEU A 311 -20.11 -2.63 -0.52
N ILE A 312 -20.65 -2.29 0.65
CA ILE A 312 -19.87 -2.07 1.87
C ILE A 312 -19.09 -3.33 2.25
N ARG A 313 -19.75 -4.49 2.27
CA ARG A 313 -19.13 -5.76 2.65
C ARG A 313 -18.04 -6.22 1.68
N ARG A 314 -18.28 -6.14 0.37
CA ARG A 314 -17.45 -6.81 -0.64
C ARG A 314 -16.37 -5.91 -1.23
N LYS A 315 -16.63 -4.61 -1.35
CA LYS A 315 -15.72 -3.67 -2.02
C LYS A 315 -15.25 -2.52 -1.14
N SER A 316 -15.84 -2.29 0.03
CA SER A 316 -15.46 -1.15 0.86
C SER A 316 -14.60 -1.50 2.06
N ILE A 317 -13.74 -0.54 2.42
CA ILE A 317 -13.19 -0.38 3.77
C ILE A 317 -13.87 0.82 4.41
N THR A 318 -14.38 0.64 5.63
CA THR A 318 -15.11 1.65 6.39
C THR A 318 -14.29 2.13 7.59
N ARG A 319 -14.76 3.18 8.26
CA ARG A 319 -14.18 3.60 9.54
C ARG A 319 -14.12 2.45 10.56
N SER A 320 -15.17 1.63 10.67
CA SER A 320 -15.22 0.52 11.63
C SER A 320 -14.17 -0.57 11.36
N HIS A 321 -13.85 -0.87 10.09
CA HIS A 321 -12.76 -1.79 9.76
C HIS A 321 -11.41 -1.24 10.26
N VAL A 322 -11.16 0.06 10.07
CA VAL A 322 -9.94 0.71 10.54
C VAL A 322 -9.84 0.74 12.07
N GLU A 323 -10.95 1.02 12.77
CA GLU A 323 -10.96 0.90 14.23
C GLU A 323 -10.66 -0.54 14.67
N GLY A 324 -11.15 -1.56 13.95
CA GLY A 324 -10.78 -2.96 14.21
C GLY A 324 -9.28 -3.25 14.03
N TRP A 325 -8.64 -2.66 13.02
CA TRP A 325 -7.18 -2.73 12.85
C TRP A 325 -6.45 -2.08 14.03
N LEU A 326 -6.90 -0.91 14.46
CA LEU A 326 -6.36 -0.19 15.62
C LEU A 326 -6.60 -0.96 16.92
N ASP A 327 -7.75 -1.60 17.09
CA ASP A 327 -8.10 -2.39 18.26
C ASP A 327 -7.23 -3.65 18.38
N THR A 328 -6.80 -4.23 17.25
CA THR A 328 -5.80 -5.31 17.24
C THR A 328 -4.49 -4.85 17.88
N VAL A 329 -4.07 -3.60 17.62
CA VAL A 329 -2.89 -3.00 18.25
C VAL A 329 -3.15 -2.62 19.72
N ARG A 330 -4.34 -2.09 20.05
CA ARG A 330 -4.72 -1.77 21.44
C ARG A 330 -4.74 -3.02 22.32
N SER A 331 -5.25 -4.14 21.81
CA SER A 331 -5.25 -5.43 22.52
C SER A 331 -3.82 -5.93 22.79
N ALA A 332 -2.89 -5.75 21.84
CA ALA A 332 -1.48 -6.03 22.08
C ALA A 332 -0.83 -5.11 23.15
N ARG A 333 -1.31 -3.85 23.26
CA ARG A 333 -0.91 -2.91 24.32
C ARG A 333 -1.48 -3.28 25.69
N ALA A 334 -2.67 -3.90 25.77
CA ALA A 334 -3.33 -4.24 27.03
C ALA A 334 -2.49 -5.15 27.94
N VAL A 335 -1.51 -5.88 27.38
CA VAL A 335 -0.54 -6.63 28.16
C VAL A 335 0.29 -5.68 29.04
N PRO A 336 0.23 -5.81 30.39
CA PRO A 336 0.91 -4.90 31.30
C PRO A 336 2.42 -4.80 31.07
N ALA A 337 3.01 -3.67 31.47
CA ALA A 337 4.46 -3.53 31.50
C ALA A 337 5.08 -4.52 32.49
N TRP A 338 6.35 -4.91 32.25
CA TRP A 338 7.03 -5.90 33.10
C TRP A 338 7.05 -5.46 34.57
N GLU A 339 7.19 -4.16 34.82
CA GLU A 339 7.22 -3.57 36.16
C GLU A 339 5.92 -3.83 36.93
N ALA A 340 4.78 -3.80 36.25
CA ALA A 340 3.48 -4.09 36.85
C ALA A 340 3.30 -5.59 37.11
N VAL A 341 3.76 -6.45 36.19
CA VAL A 341 3.69 -7.90 36.35
C VAL A 341 4.64 -8.39 37.46
N SER A 342 5.87 -7.89 37.46
CA SER A 342 6.93 -8.31 38.38
C SER A 342 6.69 -7.93 39.84
N ALA A 343 5.93 -6.87 40.10
CA ALA A 343 5.63 -6.42 41.46
C ALA A 343 4.95 -7.51 42.33
N GLY A 344 4.25 -8.47 41.70
CA GLY A 344 3.58 -9.58 42.38
C GLY A 344 4.33 -10.92 42.32
N LEU A 345 5.50 -11.00 41.70
CA LEU A 345 6.24 -12.25 41.53
C LEU A 345 7.21 -12.47 42.70
N ALA A 346 7.06 -13.59 43.41
CA ALA A 346 7.96 -14.00 44.48
C ALA A 346 9.24 -14.65 43.90
N LEU A 347 10.08 -13.87 43.22
CA LEU A 347 11.33 -14.32 42.58
C LEU A 347 12.55 -13.64 43.23
N ASP A 348 13.70 -14.31 43.18
CA ASP A 348 14.97 -13.68 43.58
C ASP A 348 15.46 -12.66 42.54
N GLY A 349 16.44 -11.82 42.90
CA GLY A 349 16.91 -10.74 42.04
C GLY A 349 17.55 -11.21 40.73
N LEU A 350 18.22 -12.37 40.70
CA LEU A 350 18.85 -12.90 39.50
C LEU A 350 17.81 -13.52 38.57
N GLU A 351 16.84 -14.26 39.13
CA GLU A 351 15.71 -14.82 38.40
C GLU A 351 14.83 -13.72 37.83
N LEU A 352 14.54 -12.66 38.60
CA LEU A 352 13.76 -11.53 38.14
C LEU A 352 14.40 -10.83 36.94
N ALA A 353 15.72 -10.61 36.98
CA ALA A 353 16.47 -10.05 35.85
C ALA A 353 16.52 -11.00 34.63
N LYS A 354 16.55 -12.32 34.85
CA LYS A 354 16.41 -13.32 33.77
C LYS A 354 15.02 -13.23 33.13
N TRP A 355 13.96 -13.22 33.94
CA TRP A 355 12.58 -13.20 33.46
C TRP A 355 12.23 -11.90 32.74
N SER A 356 12.74 -10.76 33.21
CA SER A 356 12.60 -9.47 32.52
C SER A 356 13.11 -9.51 31.08
N ARG A 357 14.32 -10.07 30.87
CA ARG A 357 14.92 -10.22 29.53
C ARG A 357 14.13 -11.19 28.66
N LEU A 358 13.71 -12.32 29.25
CA LEU A 358 12.88 -13.31 28.55
C LEU A 358 11.51 -12.73 28.18
N TRP A 359 10.91 -11.89 29.03
CA TRP A 359 9.63 -11.25 28.80
C TRP A 359 9.73 -10.27 27.63
N ALA A 360 10.75 -9.41 27.63
CA ALA A 360 11.00 -8.49 26.52
C ALA A 360 11.21 -9.25 25.20
N LYS A 361 12.01 -10.33 25.23
CA LYS A 361 12.26 -11.19 24.06
C LYS A 361 10.97 -11.85 23.57
N TYR A 362 10.21 -12.47 24.47
CA TYR A 362 8.98 -13.17 24.11
C TYR A 362 7.89 -12.21 23.63
N ARG A 363 7.71 -11.06 24.28
CA ARG A 363 6.76 -10.02 23.85
C ARG A 363 7.00 -9.60 22.40
N ALA A 364 8.27 -9.43 21.99
CA ALA A 364 8.60 -9.15 20.60
C ALA A 364 8.25 -10.33 19.67
N SER A 365 8.58 -11.56 20.07
CA SER A 365 8.26 -12.76 19.27
C SER A 365 6.76 -13.09 19.20
N ALA A 366 5.97 -12.79 20.22
CA ALA A 366 4.53 -13.04 20.27
C ALA A 366 3.74 -12.10 19.33
N LEU A 367 4.36 -10.99 18.93
CA LEU A 367 3.83 -10.07 17.93
C LEU A 367 4.24 -10.49 16.51
N ASP A 368 5.15 -11.45 16.34
CA ASP A 368 5.61 -11.94 15.04
C ASP A 368 4.76 -13.12 14.52
N PRO A 369 3.86 -12.92 13.53
CA PRO A 369 3.04 -13.99 12.99
C PRO A 369 3.86 -15.01 12.18
N GLY A 370 5.07 -14.63 11.70
CA GLY A 370 5.95 -15.51 10.94
C GLY A 370 6.65 -16.58 11.79
N ASN A 371 6.60 -16.45 13.12
CA ASN A 371 7.24 -17.40 14.02
C ASN A 371 6.30 -18.59 14.33
N GLU A 372 6.20 -19.52 13.39
CA GLU A 372 5.32 -20.70 13.53
C GLU A 372 5.60 -21.52 14.80
N GLY A 373 6.87 -21.64 15.21
CA GLY A 373 7.26 -22.37 16.41
C GLY A 373 6.66 -21.73 17.67
N VAL A 374 6.77 -20.41 17.78
CA VAL A 374 6.14 -19.63 18.85
C VAL A 374 4.62 -19.72 18.77
N SER A 375 4.03 -19.58 17.59
CA SER A 375 2.57 -19.65 17.39
C SER A 375 1.99 -21.00 17.82
N ARG A 376 2.66 -22.11 17.50
CA ARG A 376 2.24 -23.46 17.94
C ARG A 376 2.28 -23.60 19.46
N ILE A 377 3.37 -23.14 20.10
CA ILE A 377 3.51 -23.21 21.56
C ILE A 377 2.47 -22.32 22.24
N ARG A 378 2.25 -21.12 21.70
CA ARG A 378 1.24 -20.16 22.18
C ARG A 378 -0.17 -20.74 22.13
N ALA A 379 -0.56 -21.35 21.01
CA ALA A 379 -1.86 -22.01 20.88
C ALA A 379 -2.02 -23.11 21.93
N ARG A 380 -0.97 -23.90 22.19
CA ARG A 380 -1.01 -24.92 23.23
C ARG A 380 -1.12 -24.31 24.64
N ILE A 381 -0.35 -23.27 24.95
CA ILE A 381 -0.43 -22.56 26.24
C ILE A 381 -1.85 -22.03 26.47
N ARG A 382 -2.46 -21.38 25.48
CA ARG A 382 -3.84 -20.85 25.57
C ARG A 382 -4.87 -21.94 25.83
N SER A 383 -4.73 -23.09 25.17
CA SER A 383 -5.58 -24.26 25.43
C SER A 383 -5.47 -24.74 26.88
N GLU A 384 -4.28 -24.70 27.48
CA GLU A 384 -4.10 -25.07 28.89
C GLU A 384 -4.62 -23.98 29.85
N ILE A 385 -4.48 -22.68 29.50
CA ILE A 385 -5.07 -21.56 30.26
C ILE A 385 -6.60 -21.75 30.37
N LEU A 386 -7.27 -22.08 29.25
CA LEU A 386 -8.69 -22.39 29.25
C LEU A 386 -9.02 -23.59 30.14
N ALA A 387 -8.26 -24.69 30.01
CA ALA A 387 -8.49 -25.91 30.78
C ALA A 387 -8.35 -25.69 32.29
N LEU A 388 -7.45 -24.80 32.71
CA LEU A 388 -7.18 -24.49 34.12
C LEU A 388 -8.04 -23.33 34.66
N SER A 389 -8.85 -22.68 33.83
CA SER A 389 -9.60 -21.47 34.20
C SER A 389 -10.54 -21.65 35.40
N SER A 390 -11.08 -22.86 35.60
CA SER A 390 -11.95 -23.18 36.73
C SER A 390 -11.23 -23.49 38.05
N GLU A 391 -9.92 -23.75 38.01
CA GLU A 391 -9.16 -24.29 39.16
C GLU A 391 -8.72 -23.21 40.17
N LYS A 392 -8.95 -21.92 39.89
CA LYS A 392 -8.63 -20.76 40.77
C LYS A 392 -7.21 -20.80 41.36
N LEU A 393 -6.23 -21.17 40.55
CA LEU A 393 -4.82 -21.22 40.94
C LEU A 393 -4.24 -19.80 41.12
N ALA A 394 -3.29 -19.65 42.05
CA ALA A 394 -2.48 -18.43 42.14
C ALA A 394 -1.57 -18.31 40.90
N MET A 395 -1.17 -17.08 40.54
CA MET A 395 -0.45 -16.79 39.29
C MET A 395 0.78 -17.70 39.07
N MET A 396 1.64 -17.85 40.08
CA MET A 396 2.86 -18.65 39.96
C MET A 396 2.60 -20.16 39.88
N ASP A 397 1.53 -20.63 40.53
CA ASP A 397 1.10 -22.03 40.46
C ASP A 397 0.49 -22.33 39.09
N LEU A 398 -0.34 -21.43 38.58
CA LEU A 398 -0.91 -21.49 37.24
C LEU A 398 0.19 -21.55 36.18
N VAL A 399 1.14 -20.62 36.22
CA VAL A 399 2.27 -20.56 35.28
C VAL A 399 3.13 -21.82 35.37
N SER A 400 3.38 -22.33 36.58
CA SER A 400 4.16 -23.56 36.78
C SER A 400 3.42 -24.79 36.24
N GLU A 401 2.11 -24.87 36.45
CA GLU A 401 1.29 -25.98 35.96
C GLU A 401 1.18 -25.98 34.44
N ILE A 402 0.95 -24.81 33.82
CA ILE A 402 0.97 -24.65 32.36
C ILE A 402 2.34 -25.08 31.81
N SER A 403 3.43 -24.61 32.42
CA SER A 403 4.79 -24.97 31.98
C SER A 403 5.02 -26.49 32.04
N LYS A 404 4.61 -27.16 33.13
CA LYS A 404 4.69 -28.63 33.26
C LYS A 404 3.90 -29.36 32.16
N ARG A 405 2.69 -28.91 31.85
CA ARG A 405 1.82 -29.53 30.83
C ARG A 405 2.32 -29.31 29.40
N THR A 406 3.08 -28.24 29.18
CA THR A 406 3.50 -27.82 27.83
C THR A 406 4.97 -28.06 27.50
N ILE A 407 5.83 -28.40 28.47
CA ILE A 407 7.29 -28.50 28.27
C ILE A 407 7.70 -29.49 27.19
N SER A 408 7.09 -30.68 27.13
CA SER A 408 7.42 -31.70 26.12
C SER A 408 7.06 -31.23 24.70
N PHE A 409 5.92 -30.56 24.56
CA PHE A 409 5.47 -29.97 23.30
C PHE A 409 6.38 -28.80 22.89
N ALA A 410 6.75 -27.94 23.85
CA ALA A 410 7.60 -26.77 23.62
C ALA A 410 9.00 -27.16 23.14
N LEU A 411 9.63 -28.15 23.80
CA LEU A 411 10.94 -28.70 23.40
C LEU A 411 10.94 -29.29 21.98
N SER A 412 9.80 -29.80 21.51
CA SER A 412 9.67 -30.39 20.17
C SER A 412 9.46 -29.34 19.07
N ASN A 413 9.07 -28.11 19.42
CA ASN A 413 8.70 -27.06 18.47
C ASN A 413 9.69 -25.89 18.44
N MET A 414 10.51 -25.70 19.46
CA MET A 414 11.47 -24.60 19.53
C MET A 414 12.73 -25.00 20.34
N SER A 415 13.90 -24.59 19.86
CA SER A 415 15.18 -24.71 20.58
C SER A 415 16.01 -23.43 20.39
N PRO A 416 16.65 -22.89 21.44
CA PRO A 416 16.67 -23.37 22.81
C PRO A 416 15.37 -23.07 23.56
N MET A 417 14.91 -24.01 24.38
CA MET A 417 13.74 -23.90 25.24
C MET A 417 14.11 -24.42 26.64
N ASP A 418 14.00 -23.55 27.65
CA ASP A 418 14.18 -23.91 29.06
C ASP A 418 12.90 -23.63 29.86
N GLU A 419 12.85 -24.15 31.09
CA GLU A 419 11.67 -23.99 31.94
C GLU A 419 11.35 -22.52 32.24
N SER A 420 12.37 -21.66 32.41
CA SER A 420 12.17 -20.23 32.64
C SER A 420 11.53 -19.55 31.42
N THR A 421 11.97 -19.89 30.22
CA THR A 421 11.43 -19.37 28.95
C THR A 421 9.97 -19.72 28.85
N LEU A 422 9.61 -21.00 29.07
CA LEU A 422 8.24 -21.45 28.98
C LEU A 422 7.33 -20.84 30.08
N LYS A 423 7.84 -20.67 31.29
CA LYS A 423 7.11 -19.96 32.37
C LYS A 423 6.83 -18.50 32.01
N VAL A 424 7.80 -17.81 31.42
CA VAL A 424 7.60 -16.42 30.96
C VAL A 424 6.62 -16.34 29.80
N MET A 425 6.64 -17.31 28.87
CA MET A 425 5.64 -17.42 27.80
C MET A 425 4.23 -17.60 28.38
N ALA A 426 4.07 -18.53 29.32
CA ALA A 426 2.81 -18.78 29.99
C ALA A 426 2.31 -17.55 30.75
N LEU A 427 3.19 -16.89 31.51
CA LEU A 427 2.87 -15.66 32.24
C LEU A 427 2.38 -14.56 31.29
N TYR A 428 3.03 -14.37 30.14
CA TYR A 428 2.61 -13.38 29.14
C TYR A 428 1.23 -13.72 28.56
N GLU A 429 1.00 -14.97 28.19
CA GLU A 429 -0.29 -15.37 27.61
C GLU A 429 -1.44 -15.31 28.59
N VAL A 430 -1.22 -15.47 29.90
CA VAL A 430 -2.27 -15.25 30.91
C VAL A 430 -2.82 -13.81 30.88
N TYR A 431 -1.97 -12.82 30.57
CA TYR A 431 -2.40 -11.43 30.39
C TYR A 431 -2.88 -11.12 28.97
N ALA A 432 -2.30 -11.78 27.97
CA ALA A 432 -2.56 -11.49 26.56
C ALA A 432 -3.76 -12.24 25.96
N TYR A 433 -4.24 -13.29 26.62
CA TYR A 433 -5.33 -14.12 26.15
C TYR A 433 -6.67 -13.66 26.74
N ASP A 434 -7.58 -13.23 25.87
CA ASP A 434 -8.97 -12.95 26.21
C ASP A 434 -9.88 -14.04 25.61
N PRO A 435 -10.50 -14.91 26.41
CA PRO A 435 -11.38 -15.97 25.91
C PRO A 435 -12.67 -15.44 25.28
N ALA A 436 -13.03 -14.17 25.47
CA ALA A 436 -14.21 -13.56 24.81
C ALA A 436 -14.02 -13.37 23.29
N GLY A 437 -12.77 -13.34 22.80
CA GLY A 437 -12.45 -13.19 21.38
C GLY A 437 -12.67 -14.45 20.53
N ASP A 438 -12.76 -15.62 21.16
CA ASP A 438 -12.97 -16.91 20.47
C ASP A 438 -14.47 -17.22 20.22
N VAL A 439 -15.40 -16.33 20.64
CA VAL A 439 -16.87 -16.53 20.54
C VAL A 439 -17.52 -15.76 19.38
N GLN A 440 -16.75 -15.23 18.42
CA GLN A 440 -17.33 -15.01 17.10
C GLN A 440 -17.37 -16.35 16.37
N GLU A 441 -18.44 -17.11 16.62
CA GLU A 441 -18.81 -18.24 15.78
C GLU A 441 -18.72 -17.80 14.31
N VAL A 442 -18.00 -18.60 13.53
CA VAL A 442 -18.04 -18.56 12.08
C VAL A 442 -19.51 -18.57 11.67
N ASP A 443 -19.95 -17.45 11.10
CA ASP A 443 -21.28 -17.27 10.52
C ASP A 443 -21.65 -18.55 9.74
N PRO A 444 -22.73 -19.26 10.10
CA PRO A 444 -22.99 -20.58 9.54
C PRO A 444 -23.10 -20.45 8.02
N GLN A 445 -22.23 -21.19 7.31
CA GLN A 445 -22.34 -21.34 5.85
C GLN A 445 -23.80 -21.66 5.50
N PRO A 446 -24.39 -20.97 4.51
CA PRO A 446 -25.72 -21.32 4.04
C PRO A 446 -25.67 -22.77 3.55
N LYS A 447 -26.48 -23.62 4.18
CA LYS A 447 -26.72 -24.98 3.71
C LYS A 447 -27.24 -24.86 2.28
N ASP A 448 -26.52 -25.46 1.34
CA ASP A 448 -27.05 -25.75 0.02
C ASP A 448 -28.35 -26.52 0.17
N SER A 449 -29.47 -25.84 -0.08
CA SER A 449 -30.76 -26.48 -0.25
C SER A 449 -30.76 -27.18 -1.61
N GLN A 450 -30.42 -28.47 -1.59
CA GLN A 450 -30.88 -29.41 -2.61
C GLN A 450 -32.39 -29.63 -2.43
N ALA A 451 -33.19 -29.08 -3.34
CA ALA A 451 -34.41 -29.67 -3.90
C ALA A 451 -35.00 -28.70 -4.93
#